data_AF-A0A949B0D2-F1
#
_entry.id   AF-A0A949B0D2-F1
#
_cell.length_a   1.000
_cell.length_b   1.000
_cell.length_c   1.000
_cell.angle_alpha   90.00
_cell.angle_beta   90.00
_cell.angle_gamma   90.00
#
_symmetry.space_group_name_H-M   'P 1'
#
loop_
_entity.id
_entity.type
_entity.pdbx_description
1 polymer ?
#
loop_
_entity_poly.entity_id
_entity_poly.type
_entity_poly.pdbx_seq_one_letter_code
_entity_poly.pdbx_strand_id
1 'polypeptide(L)'
;MQRLVAAVRRPRFDQILVPVFLAAFALARAGRFEERDPYWQARAGMENLAGWPLARPDTWSWSGVEGLWYQNSPLWNSLLGLAYTGGGFWGFFAFTSLVLIGYFAMAYLLALRLGARSLPALAGILAAVSPALAMLSPRGTLVVEIVMLASVLVVVEWSRRDTSSGPIWLMSTLLALTAGALSSLGNWLHLSFLLLGPAMAGVWAVVWLLTDLPWSRRIAYSLAGALGWVGGVLVSPYGLWLGLERSRVVQEVCAGLILEWTTPFSTEISKAFWLMVLAATLAAVVVTGWLVHQWRSRQWGSAETGLLATALIGVPSAFAGWFAIRFLGIALLILAPAVAVVVTGGLDGLRRRWRGRPVSRWREYSSGAFWRVVTAITLVVLSPGLAYLVAQHSVPAEAGLLSKLPTNCRLFSTGAIGGASVLVRPDVLVWMDGRADFYGRAHILDAYAYFWQTAPSLVPPGATCVVLDSSAEDSRAISASIDASPQWRLVATDGSFRLWLPAN
;
A
#
# COMPACT_ATOMS: atom_id res chain seq x y z
N MET A 1 19.68 21.30 28.89
CA MET A 1 20.05 20.87 27.52
C MET A 1 21.10 19.76 27.48
N GLN A 2 22.27 19.89 28.11
CA GLN A 2 23.35 18.89 28.04
C GLN A 2 22.99 17.48 28.55
N ARG A 3 22.22 17.37 29.65
CA ARG A 3 21.75 16.08 30.18
C ARG A 3 20.80 15.34 29.21
N LEU A 4 19.95 16.07 28.50
CA LEU A 4 19.05 15.55 27.46
C LEU A 4 19.83 15.04 26.25
N VAL A 5 20.82 15.81 25.77
CA VAL A 5 21.72 15.38 24.68
C VAL A 5 22.51 14.12 25.06
N ALA A 6 23.00 14.04 26.31
CA ALA A 6 23.69 12.86 26.81
C ALA A 6 22.78 11.62 26.87
N ALA A 7 21.50 11.78 27.19
CA ALA A 7 20.52 10.70 27.19
C ALA A 7 20.23 10.19 25.75
N VAL A 8 20.03 11.10 24.80
CA VAL A 8 19.77 10.78 23.38
C VAL A 8 20.92 10.01 22.73
N ARG A 9 22.17 10.29 23.14
CA ARG A 9 23.36 9.62 22.57
C ARG A 9 23.46 8.13 22.94
N ARG A 10 22.71 7.65 23.94
CA ARG A 10 22.77 6.26 24.41
C ARG A 10 22.16 5.30 23.37
N PRO A 11 22.80 4.16 23.06
CA PRO A 11 22.27 3.20 22.09
C PRO A 11 20.86 2.67 22.38
N ARG A 12 20.48 2.57 23.66
CA ARG A 12 19.14 2.14 24.06
C ARG A 12 18.04 3.10 23.59
N PHE A 13 18.37 4.37 23.35
CA PHE A 13 17.42 5.36 22.87
C PHE A 13 16.90 5.03 21.45
N ASP A 14 17.65 4.26 20.66
CA ASP A 14 17.25 3.84 19.32
C ASP A 14 15.95 3.01 19.33
N GLN A 15 15.67 2.30 20.44
CA GLN A 15 14.46 1.49 20.63
C GLN A 15 13.18 2.33 20.69
N ILE A 16 13.30 3.62 21.01
CA ILE A 16 12.17 4.56 21.06
C ILE A 16 12.24 5.49 19.85
N LEU A 17 13.42 6.02 19.55
CA LEU A 17 13.62 7.03 18.50
C LEU A 17 13.16 6.54 17.13
N VAL A 18 13.52 5.31 16.74
CA VAL A 18 13.18 4.77 15.42
C VAL A 18 11.67 4.49 15.29
N PRO A 19 11.01 3.78 16.23
CA PRO A 19 9.56 3.63 16.18
C PRO A 19 8.79 4.96 16.19
N VAL A 20 9.20 5.93 17.00
CA VAL A 20 8.57 7.26 17.01
C VAL A 20 8.73 7.96 15.67
N PHE A 21 9.90 7.85 15.03
CA PHE A 21 10.11 8.43 13.70
C PHE A 21 9.18 7.81 12.65
N LEU A 22 9.11 6.48 12.61
CA LEU A 22 8.27 5.76 11.67
C LEU A 22 6.78 6.03 11.92
N ALA A 23 6.38 6.13 13.19
CA ALA A 23 5.00 6.48 13.57
C ALA A 23 4.65 7.93 13.18
N ALA A 24 5.56 8.88 13.40
CA ALA A 24 5.39 10.26 12.95
C ALA A 24 5.23 10.33 11.42
N PHE A 25 6.05 9.59 10.67
CA PHE A 25 5.94 9.50 9.22
C PHE A 25 4.60 8.90 8.77
N ALA A 26 4.15 7.82 9.43
CA ALA A 26 2.85 7.20 9.17
C ALA A 26 1.69 8.14 9.45
N LEU A 27 1.71 8.87 10.57
CA LEU A 27 0.71 9.86 10.95
C LEU A 27 0.63 11.00 9.93
N ALA A 28 1.78 11.54 9.51
CA ALA A 28 1.84 12.56 8.47
C ALA A 28 1.21 12.06 7.15
N ARG A 29 1.51 10.82 6.77
CA ARG A 29 1.00 10.20 5.53
C ARG A 29 -0.49 9.87 5.60
N ALA A 30 -0.99 9.46 6.76
CA ALA A 30 -2.42 9.22 6.99
C ALA A 30 -3.22 10.52 6.98
N GLY A 31 -2.63 11.62 7.47
CA GLY A 31 -3.25 12.93 7.55
C GLY A 31 -3.62 13.48 6.17
N ARG A 32 -2.77 13.25 5.17
CA ARG A 32 -3.02 13.65 3.77
C ARG A 32 -2.46 12.63 2.79
N PHE A 33 -3.32 12.16 1.89
CA PHE A 33 -2.92 11.25 0.82
C PHE A 33 -3.61 11.57 -0.51
N GLU A 34 -2.88 11.29 -1.61
CA GLU A 34 -3.33 11.58 -2.98
C GLU A 34 -4.36 10.57 -3.49
N GLU A 35 -4.21 9.31 -3.07
CA GLU A 35 -5.14 8.24 -3.43
C GLU A 35 -6.57 8.54 -2.92
N ARG A 36 -7.58 8.30 -3.76
CA ARG A 36 -9.00 8.54 -3.47
C ARG A 36 -9.85 7.28 -3.38
N ASP A 37 -9.36 6.11 -3.80
CA ASP A 37 -10.08 4.84 -3.65
C ASP A 37 -10.64 4.58 -2.22
N PRO A 38 -9.90 4.91 -1.14
CA PRO A 38 -10.33 4.65 0.22
C PRO A 38 -11.66 5.32 0.60
N TYR A 39 -12.07 6.39 -0.09
CA TYR A 39 -13.33 7.07 0.21
C TYR A 39 -14.56 6.28 -0.29
N TRP A 40 -14.55 5.82 -1.54
CA TRP A 40 -15.63 4.95 -2.03
C TRP A 40 -15.60 3.58 -1.33
N GLN A 41 -14.42 3.11 -0.91
CA GLN A 41 -14.28 1.89 -0.12
C GLN A 41 -14.93 2.02 1.27
N ALA A 42 -14.82 3.17 1.93
CA ALA A 42 -15.57 3.42 3.17
C ALA A 42 -17.07 3.39 2.92
N ARG A 43 -17.55 4.04 1.85
CA ARG A 43 -18.98 3.99 1.47
C ARG A 43 -19.45 2.55 1.23
N ALA A 44 -18.67 1.76 0.51
CA ALA A 44 -18.90 0.32 0.31
C ALA A 44 -19.05 -0.43 1.63
N GLY A 45 -18.14 -0.13 2.58
CA GLY A 45 -18.12 -0.72 3.91
C GLY A 45 -19.33 -0.39 4.74
N MET A 46 -19.79 0.86 4.70
CA MET A 46 -21.01 1.29 5.39
C MET A 46 -22.23 0.49 4.90
N GLU A 47 -22.32 0.24 3.59
CA GLU A 47 -23.38 -0.59 3.02
C GLU A 47 -23.25 -2.06 3.43
N ASN A 48 -22.03 -2.61 3.47
CA ASN A 48 -21.81 -3.97 3.97
C ASN A 48 -22.28 -4.11 5.42
N LEU A 49 -21.95 -3.14 6.28
CA LEU A 49 -22.37 -3.11 7.68
C LEU A 49 -23.89 -2.93 7.84
N ALA A 50 -24.55 -2.31 6.84
CA ALA A 50 -26.00 -2.21 6.75
C ALA A 50 -26.67 -3.46 6.14
N GLY A 51 -25.92 -4.53 5.86
CA GLY A 51 -26.44 -5.81 5.37
C GLY A 51 -26.58 -5.90 3.84
N TRP A 52 -26.00 -4.97 3.09
CA TRP A 52 -26.03 -5.04 1.62
C TRP A 52 -25.15 -6.20 1.11
N PRO A 53 -25.57 -6.91 0.05
CA PRO A 53 -24.79 -8.00 -0.51
C PRO A 53 -23.49 -7.49 -1.13
N LEU A 54 -22.44 -8.33 -1.08
CA LEU A 54 -21.11 -8.04 -1.64
C LEU A 54 -21.08 -7.97 -3.17
N ALA A 55 -22.12 -8.50 -3.81
CA ALA A 55 -22.40 -8.35 -5.23
C ALA A 55 -23.77 -7.65 -5.35
N ARG A 56 -23.80 -6.46 -5.95
CA ARG A 56 -25.02 -5.63 -5.98
C ARG A 56 -25.06 -4.70 -7.19
N PRO A 57 -26.25 -4.29 -7.66
CA PRO A 57 -26.36 -3.22 -8.64
C PRO A 57 -25.72 -1.93 -8.12
N ASP A 58 -25.29 -1.08 -9.03
CA ASP A 58 -24.79 0.22 -8.65
C ASP A 58 -25.92 1.17 -8.25
N THR A 59 -25.71 1.86 -7.13
CA THR A 59 -26.65 2.84 -6.57
C THR A 59 -26.01 4.22 -6.43
N TRP A 60 -24.74 4.37 -6.80
CA TRP A 60 -23.98 5.59 -6.58
C TRP A 60 -23.84 6.41 -7.85
N SER A 61 -23.92 5.78 -9.02
CA SER A 61 -23.73 6.46 -10.30
C SER A 61 -25.03 6.63 -11.09
N TRP A 62 -25.00 7.62 -11.98
CA TRP A 62 -26.02 7.83 -13.02
C TRP A 62 -25.48 7.47 -14.41
N SER A 63 -24.38 6.71 -14.47
CA SER A 63 -23.66 6.32 -15.69
C SER A 63 -24.48 5.45 -16.65
N GLY A 64 -25.48 4.73 -16.14
CA GLY A 64 -26.27 3.77 -16.91
C GLY A 64 -25.54 2.45 -17.18
N VAL A 65 -24.39 2.19 -16.57
CA VAL A 65 -23.70 0.90 -16.68
C VAL A 65 -24.52 -0.19 -15.99
N GLU A 66 -24.84 -1.25 -16.74
CA GLU A 66 -25.62 -2.39 -16.26
C GLU A 66 -24.75 -3.44 -15.56
N GLY A 67 -25.36 -4.23 -14.68
CA GLY A 67 -24.73 -5.39 -14.04
C GLY A 67 -24.49 -5.23 -12.55
N LEU A 68 -23.92 -6.28 -11.95
CA LEU A 68 -23.54 -6.28 -10.55
C LEU A 68 -22.11 -5.79 -10.39
N TRP A 69 -21.91 -4.90 -9.44
CA TRP A 69 -20.60 -4.55 -8.90
C TRP A 69 -20.16 -5.57 -7.85
N TYR A 70 -18.88 -5.95 -7.90
CA TYR A 70 -18.21 -6.84 -6.96
C TYR A 70 -17.10 -6.08 -6.23
N GLN A 71 -16.99 -6.25 -4.92
CA GLN A 71 -15.97 -5.59 -4.12
C GLN A 71 -14.65 -6.35 -4.13
N ASN A 72 -13.57 -5.70 -4.56
CA ASN A 72 -12.23 -6.29 -4.53
C ASN A 72 -11.65 -6.45 -3.11
N SER A 73 -12.24 -5.83 -2.09
CA SER A 73 -11.68 -5.76 -0.74
C SER A 73 -12.77 -5.74 0.35
N PRO A 74 -13.65 -6.76 0.45
CA PRO A 74 -14.85 -6.68 1.29
C PRO A 74 -14.59 -6.38 2.77
N LEU A 75 -13.63 -7.07 3.39
CA LEU A 75 -13.31 -6.85 4.80
C LEU A 75 -12.64 -5.51 5.02
N TRP A 76 -11.71 -5.13 4.13
CA TRP A 76 -11.04 -3.82 4.18
C TRP A 76 -12.05 -2.67 4.08
N ASN A 77 -12.97 -2.75 3.13
CA ASN A 77 -14.06 -1.81 2.95
C ASN A 77 -14.88 -1.69 4.25
N SER A 78 -15.33 -2.82 4.81
CA SER A 78 -16.09 -2.85 6.05
C SER A 78 -15.34 -2.21 7.23
N LEU A 79 -14.02 -2.42 7.34
CA LEU A 79 -13.21 -1.79 8.39
C LEU A 79 -13.10 -0.28 8.20
N LEU A 80 -12.91 0.20 6.96
CA LEU A 80 -12.94 1.63 6.65
C LEU A 80 -14.31 2.25 6.92
N GLY A 81 -15.39 1.58 6.50
CA GLY A 81 -16.76 2.03 6.74
C GLY A 81 -17.10 2.09 8.23
N LEU A 82 -16.65 1.10 9.01
CA LEU A 82 -16.81 1.10 10.47
C LEU A 82 -16.07 2.28 11.11
N ALA A 83 -14.81 2.50 10.71
CA ALA A 83 -14.00 3.60 11.21
C ALA A 83 -14.63 4.97 10.91
N TYR A 84 -15.11 5.16 9.67
CA TYR A 84 -15.80 6.39 9.27
C TYR A 84 -17.15 6.56 9.99
N THR A 85 -17.94 5.49 10.13
CA THR A 85 -19.23 5.57 10.86
C THR A 85 -19.03 5.90 12.34
N GLY A 86 -17.98 5.37 12.96
CA GLY A 86 -17.69 5.59 14.38
C GLY A 86 -17.10 6.96 14.72
N GLY A 87 -16.40 7.63 13.80
CA GLY A 87 -15.69 8.87 14.10
C GLY A 87 -15.51 9.85 12.93
N GLY A 88 -16.27 9.69 11.85
CA GLY A 88 -16.10 10.46 10.61
C GLY A 88 -14.68 10.37 10.06
N PHE A 89 -14.17 11.49 9.54
CA PHE A 89 -12.81 11.58 9.04
C PHE A 89 -11.74 11.34 10.12
N TRP A 90 -12.01 11.64 11.40
CA TRP A 90 -11.08 11.31 12.49
C TRP A 90 -10.97 9.81 12.74
N GLY A 91 -12.10 9.09 12.70
CA GLY A 91 -12.09 7.63 12.80
C GLY A 91 -11.37 6.99 11.62
N PHE A 92 -11.63 7.50 10.40
CA PHE A 92 -10.91 7.13 9.19
C PHE A 92 -9.40 7.37 9.32
N PHE A 93 -8.98 8.58 9.72
CA PHE A 93 -7.58 8.93 9.97
C PHE A 93 -6.92 8.02 11.01
N ALA A 94 -7.59 7.73 12.12
CA ALA A 94 -7.06 6.87 13.17
C ALA A 94 -6.81 5.45 12.65
N PHE A 95 -7.77 4.88 11.93
CA PHE A 95 -7.62 3.54 11.35
C PHE A 95 -6.50 3.48 10.31
N THR A 96 -6.45 4.45 9.39
CA THR A 96 -5.40 4.52 8.36
C THR A 96 -4.00 4.74 8.95
N SER A 97 -3.90 5.55 10.02
CA SER A 97 -2.68 5.71 10.81
C SER A 97 -2.25 4.39 11.44
N LEU A 98 -3.17 3.64 12.05
CA LEU A 98 -2.88 2.35 12.67
C LEU A 98 -2.35 1.34 11.65
N VAL A 99 -2.94 1.30 10.44
CA VAL A 99 -2.48 0.42 9.36
C VAL A 99 -1.08 0.78 8.89
N LEU A 100 -0.81 2.07 8.64
CA LEU A 100 0.51 2.54 8.22
C LEU A 100 1.58 2.32 9.30
N ILE A 101 1.25 2.60 10.56
CA ILE A 101 2.11 2.29 11.72
C ILE A 101 2.35 0.78 11.78
N GLY A 102 1.31 -0.04 11.60
CA GLY A 102 1.39 -1.49 11.57
C GLY A 102 2.34 -2.02 10.51
N TYR A 103 2.29 -1.46 9.30
CA TYR A 103 3.24 -1.76 8.22
C TYR A 103 4.68 -1.45 8.64
N PHE A 104 4.96 -0.22 9.09
CA PHE A 104 6.32 0.14 9.48
C PHE A 104 6.82 -0.64 10.69
N ALA A 105 5.96 -0.91 11.67
CA ALA A 105 6.27 -1.73 12.83
C ALA A 105 6.61 -3.16 12.40
N MET A 106 5.86 -3.75 11.48
CA MET A 106 6.12 -5.09 10.95
C MET A 106 7.44 -5.13 10.16
N ALA A 107 7.65 -4.18 9.26
CA ALA A 107 8.88 -4.09 8.47
C ALA A 107 10.12 -3.90 9.36
N TYR A 108 10.02 -3.03 10.36
CA TYR A 108 11.09 -2.78 11.34
C TYR A 108 11.34 -4.00 12.24
N LEU A 109 10.29 -4.60 12.80
CA LEU A 109 10.40 -5.81 13.62
C LEU A 109 11.07 -6.94 12.83
N LEU A 110 10.62 -7.20 11.61
CA LEU A 110 11.19 -8.22 10.76
C LEU A 110 12.66 -7.91 10.45
N ALA A 111 13.00 -6.66 10.10
CA ALA A 111 14.39 -6.26 9.87
C ALA A 111 15.28 -6.57 11.08
N LEU A 112 14.86 -6.21 12.29
CA LEU A 112 15.60 -6.50 13.52
C LEU A 112 15.74 -8.02 13.76
N ARG A 113 14.68 -8.79 13.51
CA ARG A 113 14.69 -10.26 13.63
C ARG A 113 15.58 -10.94 12.59
N LEU A 114 15.86 -10.28 11.47
CA LEU A 114 16.77 -10.73 10.43
C LEU A 114 18.19 -10.15 10.60
N GLY A 115 18.48 -9.47 11.72
CA GLY A 115 19.83 -9.02 12.07
C GLY A 115 20.16 -7.57 11.75
N ALA A 116 19.18 -6.76 11.33
CA ALA A 116 19.38 -5.33 11.16
C ALA A 116 19.59 -4.62 12.52
N ARG A 117 20.29 -3.49 12.50
CA ARG A 117 20.39 -2.59 13.67
C ARG A 117 19.43 -1.42 13.51
N SER A 118 18.92 -0.89 14.62
CA SER A 118 17.84 0.11 14.63
C SER A 118 18.03 1.31 13.67
N LEU A 119 19.12 2.07 13.78
CA LEU A 119 19.33 3.25 12.92
C LEU A 119 19.61 2.89 11.45
N PRO A 120 20.49 1.91 11.13
CA PRO A 120 20.60 1.40 9.76
C PRO A 120 19.29 0.87 9.19
N ALA A 121 18.44 0.24 10.01
CA ALA A 121 17.15 -0.27 9.60
C ALA A 121 16.20 0.87 9.22
N LEU A 122 16.16 1.96 10.01
CA LEU A 122 15.45 3.18 9.62
C LEU A 122 15.89 3.68 8.24
N ALA A 123 17.20 3.79 8.01
CA ALA A 123 17.73 4.25 6.74
C ALA A 123 17.36 3.32 5.57
N GLY A 124 17.48 1.99 5.75
CA GLY A 124 17.13 1.02 4.71
C GLY A 124 15.64 0.98 4.41
N ILE A 125 14.79 1.05 5.43
CA ILE A 125 13.33 1.11 5.27
C ILE A 125 12.96 2.41 4.54
N LEU A 126 13.47 3.57 4.96
CA LEU A 126 13.18 4.83 4.27
C LEU A 126 13.70 4.83 2.84
N ALA A 127 14.88 4.25 2.56
CA ALA A 127 15.42 4.16 1.21
C ALA A 127 14.54 3.30 0.29
N ALA A 128 13.94 2.23 0.80
CA ALA A 128 13.01 1.38 0.05
C ALA A 128 11.63 2.04 -0.11
N VAL A 129 11.09 2.62 0.97
CA VAL A 129 9.69 3.10 1.01
C VAL A 129 9.53 4.49 0.38
N SER A 130 10.54 5.37 0.46
CA SER A 130 10.41 6.76 -0.02
C SER A 130 10.08 6.87 -1.52
N PRO A 131 10.70 6.08 -2.41
CA PRO A 131 10.29 6.06 -3.81
C PRO A 131 8.84 5.60 -4.01
N ALA A 132 8.34 4.69 -3.17
CA ALA A 132 6.97 4.17 -3.21
C ALA A 132 5.95 5.04 -2.44
N LEU A 133 6.27 6.30 -2.12
CA LEU A 133 5.42 7.18 -1.31
C LEU A 133 3.99 7.33 -1.84
N ALA A 134 3.82 7.42 -3.16
CA ALA A 134 2.51 7.49 -3.81
C ALA A 134 1.66 6.24 -3.50
N MET A 135 2.29 5.07 -3.40
CA MET A 135 1.64 3.80 -3.10
C MET A 135 1.43 3.55 -1.61
N LEU A 136 2.16 4.25 -0.74
CA LEU A 136 1.97 4.19 0.70
C LEU A 136 0.71 4.96 1.13
N SER A 137 -0.45 4.36 0.90
CA SER A 137 -1.78 4.92 1.14
C SER A 137 -2.68 3.86 1.79
N PRO A 138 -3.82 4.23 2.38
CA PRO A 138 -4.70 3.27 3.03
C PRO A 138 -5.50 2.45 2.00
N ARG A 139 -4.80 1.57 1.30
CA ARG A 139 -5.37 0.62 0.33
C ARG A 139 -5.43 -0.77 0.92
N GLY A 140 -6.35 -1.60 0.42
CA GLY A 140 -6.38 -3.02 0.75
C GLY A 140 -5.06 -3.74 0.44
N THR A 141 -4.32 -3.29 -0.57
CA THR A 141 -2.98 -3.82 -0.92
C THR A 141 -1.96 -3.64 0.21
N LEU A 142 -1.99 -2.52 0.94
CA LEU A 142 -1.06 -2.28 2.05
C LEU A 142 -1.28 -3.27 3.19
N VAL A 143 -2.55 -3.57 3.53
CA VAL A 143 -2.83 -4.58 4.58
C VAL A 143 -2.45 -5.98 4.11
N VAL A 144 -2.62 -6.28 2.83
CA VAL A 144 -2.13 -7.53 2.24
C VAL A 144 -0.61 -7.65 2.38
N GLU A 145 0.15 -6.57 2.20
CA GLU A 145 1.59 -6.58 2.45
C GLU A 145 1.93 -6.79 3.93
N ILE A 146 1.16 -6.22 4.86
CA ILE A 146 1.30 -6.52 6.29
C ILE A 146 1.10 -8.01 6.55
N VAL A 147 0.06 -8.62 5.96
CA VAL A 147 -0.20 -10.06 6.08
C VAL A 147 0.95 -10.88 5.49
N MET A 148 1.50 -10.48 4.34
CA MET A 148 2.66 -11.17 3.75
C MET A 148 3.90 -11.08 4.65
N LEU A 149 4.24 -9.89 5.16
CA LEU A 149 5.37 -9.71 6.08
C LEU A 149 5.17 -10.47 7.40
N ALA A 150 3.95 -10.45 7.95
CA ALA A 150 3.59 -11.22 9.14
C ALA A 150 3.73 -12.73 8.89
N SER A 151 3.32 -13.19 7.71
CA SER A 151 3.46 -14.59 7.30
C SER A 151 4.92 -15.02 7.20
N VAL A 152 5.79 -14.16 6.65
CA VAL A 152 7.24 -14.38 6.63
C VAL A 152 7.78 -14.44 8.07
N LEU A 153 7.40 -13.50 8.92
CA LEU A 153 7.82 -13.49 10.32
C LEU A 153 7.41 -14.78 11.05
N VAL A 154 6.15 -15.21 10.89
CA VAL A 154 5.62 -16.42 11.52
C VAL A 154 6.41 -17.65 11.09
N VAL A 155 6.58 -17.87 9.78
CA VAL A 155 7.27 -19.07 9.30
C VAL A 155 8.75 -19.09 9.69
N VAL A 156 9.43 -17.94 9.67
CA VAL A 156 10.84 -17.82 10.09
C VAL A 156 11.00 -18.04 11.60
N GLU A 157 10.10 -17.50 12.42
CA GLU A 157 10.19 -17.70 13.87
C GLU A 157 9.83 -19.13 14.27
N TRP A 158 8.90 -19.79 13.57
CA TRP A 158 8.60 -21.19 13.80
C TRP A 158 9.71 -22.11 13.32
N SER A 159 10.36 -21.80 12.18
CA SER A 159 11.48 -22.59 11.67
C SER A 159 12.73 -22.51 12.56
N ARG A 160 12.83 -21.50 13.43
CA ARG A 160 13.89 -21.35 14.43
C ARG A 160 13.65 -22.14 15.72
N ARG A 161 12.41 -22.57 15.99
CA ARG A 161 12.08 -23.32 17.20
C ARG A 161 12.53 -24.76 17.07
N ASP A 162 12.95 -25.34 18.19
CA ASP A 162 13.16 -26.78 18.26
C ASP A 162 11.80 -27.49 18.17
N THR A 163 11.51 -28.00 16.98
CA THR A 163 10.30 -28.76 16.66
C THR A 163 10.60 -30.25 16.50
N SER A 164 11.82 -30.69 16.88
CA SER A 164 12.29 -32.05 16.68
C SER A 164 11.65 -33.07 17.64
N SER A 165 11.27 -32.63 18.84
CA SER A 165 10.76 -33.48 19.92
C SER A 165 9.24 -33.69 19.91
N GLY A 166 8.49 -32.81 19.24
CA GLY A 166 7.02 -32.89 19.17
C GLY A 166 6.49 -33.85 18.09
N PRO A 167 5.22 -34.29 18.19
CA PRO A 167 4.59 -35.10 17.15
C PRO A 167 4.42 -34.30 15.85
N ILE A 168 4.80 -34.91 14.72
CA ILE A 168 4.78 -34.27 13.39
C ILE A 168 3.38 -33.76 13.05
N TRP A 169 2.35 -34.57 13.29
CA TRP A 169 0.97 -34.25 12.94
C TRP A 169 0.48 -32.97 13.61
N LEU A 170 0.84 -32.73 14.88
CA LEU A 170 0.38 -31.55 15.62
C LEU A 170 0.93 -30.27 15.00
N MET A 171 2.25 -30.23 14.74
CA MET A 171 2.88 -29.07 14.10
C MET A 171 2.37 -28.87 12.66
N SER A 172 2.20 -29.95 11.90
CA SER A 172 1.59 -29.89 10.56
C SER A 172 0.17 -29.30 10.62
N THR A 173 -0.67 -29.74 11.55
CA THR A 173 -2.02 -29.18 11.71
C THR A 173 -1.97 -27.70 12.06
N LEU A 174 -1.12 -27.28 13.01
CA LEU A 174 -0.97 -25.87 13.36
C LEU A 174 -0.49 -25.02 12.18
N LEU A 175 0.45 -25.53 11.39
CA LEU A 175 0.92 -24.89 10.16
C LEU A 175 -0.20 -24.72 9.12
N ALA A 176 -0.94 -25.79 8.85
CA ALA A 176 -2.04 -25.77 7.90
C ALA A 176 -3.15 -24.80 8.34
N LEU A 177 -3.53 -24.81 9.61
CA LEU A 177 -4.54 -23.88 10.15
C LEU A 177 -4.06 -22.44 10.11
N THR A 178 -2.80 -22.17 10.45
CA THR A 178 -2.25 -20.81 10.45
C THR A 178 -2.13 -20.27 9.02
N ALA A 179 -1.60 -21.06 8.09
CA ALA A 179 -1.53 -20.69 6.69
C ALA A 179 -2.92 -20.51 6.07
N GLY A 180 -3.88 -21.38 6.41
CA GLY A 180 -5.28 -21.28 5.99
C GLY A 180 -5.96 -20.01 6.50
N ALA A 181 -5.76 -19.67 7.77
CA ALA A 181 -6.30 -18.45 8.37
C ALA A 181 -5.70 -17.19 7.73
N LEU A 182 -4.38 -17.15 7.53
CA LEU A 182 -3.70 -16.02 6.88
C LEU A 182 -4.10 -15.88 5.41
N SER A 183 -4.25 -17.00 4.70
CA SER A 183 -4.74 -17.02 3.31
C SER A 183 -6.17 -16.51 3.21
N SER A 184 -7.08 -17.04 4.03
CA SER A 184 -8.47 -16.59 4.07
C SER A 184 -8.55 -15.10 4.40
N LEU A 185 -7.86 -14.66 5.46
CA LEU A 185 -7.78 -13.25 5.83
C LEU A 185 -7.29 -12.37 4.69
N GLY A 186 -6.21 -12.79 4.01
CA GLY A 186 -5.67 -12.08 2.84
C GLY A 186 -6.71 -11.92 1.72
N ASN A 187 -7.45 -12.98 1.41
CA ASN A 187 -8.49 -12.96 0.36
C ASN A 187 -9.69 -12.06 0.72
N TRP A 188 -10.08 -12.02 1.99
CA TRP A 188 -11.13 -11.13 2.48
C TRP A 188 -10.68 -9.66 2.51
N LEU A 189 -9.39 -9.41 2.77
CA LEU A 189 -8.81 -8.07 2.73
C LEU A 189 -8.65 -7.56 1.29
N HIS A 190 -8.20 -8.40 0.36
CA HIS A 190 -8.07 -8.02 -1.05
C HIS A 190 -8.00 -9.26 -1.98
N LEU A 191 -8.75 -9.28 -3.08
CA LEU A 191 -8.84 -10.43 -3.99
C LEU A 191 -7.52 -10.81 -4.69
N SER A 192 -6.55 -9.90 -4.79
CA SER A 192 -5.21 -10.25 -5.31
C SER A 192 -4.53 -11.37 -4.53
N PHE A 193 -4.98 -11.65 -3.29
CA PHE A 193 -4.47 -12.74 -2.49
C PHE A 193 -4.80 -14.14 -3.05
N LEU A 194 -5.73 -14.24 -4.00
CA LEU A 194 -5.97 -15.48 -4.74
C LEU A 194 -4.72 -15.95 -5.49
N LEU A 195 -3.91 -15.00 -5.97
CA LEU A 195 -2.65 -15.26 -6.65
C LEU A 195 -1.46 -15.27 -5.68
N LEU A 196 -1.50 -14.43 -4.64
CA LEU A 196 -0.40 -14.34 -3.66
C LEU A 196 -0.40 -15.51 -2.67
N GLY A 197 -1.54 -16.13 -2.36
CA GLY A 197 -1.64 -17.30 -1.48
C GLY A 197 -0.79 -18.48 -1.97
N PRO A 198 -0.95 -18.93 -3.23
CA PRO A 198 -0.06 -19.93 -3.83
C PRO A 198 1.42 -19.52 -3.84
N ALA A 199 1.74 -18.24 -4.05
CA ALA A 199 3.12 -17.77 -3.95
C ALA A 199 3.66 -17.92 -2.52
N MET A 200 2.85 -17.60 -1.51
CA MET A 200 3.18 -17.80 -0.09
C MET A 200 3.35 -19.28 0.28
N ALA A 201 2.61 -20.19 -0.36
CA ALA A 201 2.83 -21.63 -0.24
C ALA A 201 4.26 -22.01 -0.65
N GLY A 202 4.72 -21.49 -1.79
CA GLY A 202 6.10 -21.67 -2.26
C GLY A 202 7.13 -21.11 -1.29
N VAL A 203 6.90 -19.91 -0.75
CA VAL A 203 7.77 -19.29 0.26
C VAL A 203 7.88 -20.18 1.50
N TRP A 204 6.76 -20.64 2.05
CA TRP A 204 6.75 -21.49 3.24
C TRP A 204 7.44 -22.84 2.99
N ALA A 205 7.21 -23.44 1.83
CA ALA A 205 7.89 -24.68 1.45
C ALA A 205 9.42 -24.50 1.41
N VAL A 206 9.91 -23.44 0.76
CA VAL A 206 11.36 -23.15 0.70
C VAL A 206 11.93 -22.94 2.10
N VAL A 207 11.25 -22.17 2.96
CA VAL A 207 11.71 -21.94 4.34
C VAL A 207 11.86 -23.26 5.10
N TRP A 208 10.87 -24.15 5.04
CA TRP A 208 10.93 -25.44 5.73
C TRP A 208 11.98 -26.40 5.14
N LEU A 209 12.15 -26.41 3.82
CA LEU A 209 13.15 -27.25 3.14
C LEU A 209 14.60 -26.85 3.51
N LEU A 210 14.82 -25.59 3.85
CA LEU A 210 16.12 -25.03 4.26
C LEU A 210 16.41 -25.15 5.77
N THR A 211 15.52 -25.78 6.55
CA THR A 211 15.80 -26.06 7.97
C THR A 211 16.73 -27.25 8.16
N ASP A 212 17.29 -27.41 9.36
CA ASP A 212 18.14 -28.57 9.72
C ASP A 212 17.35 -29.81 10.16
N LEU A 213 16.02 -29.78 10.05
CA LEU A 213 15.15 -30.89 10.47
C LEU A 213 15.37 -32.18 9.65
N PRO A 214 14.91 -33.36 10.11
CA PRO A 214 14.84 -34.55 9.27
C PRO A 214 13.96 -34.34 8.02
N TRP A 215 14.32 -35.00 6.91
CA TRP A 215 13.64 -34.86 5.61
C TRP A 215 12.12 -35.06 5.67
N SER A 216 11.65 -36.05 6.45
CA SER A 216 10.23 -36.32 6.65
C SER A 216 9.48 -35.13 7.26
N ARG A 217 10.08 -34.44 8.23
CA ARG A 217 9.51 -33.23 8.84
C ARG A 217 9.52 -32.05 7.87
N ARG A 218 10.61 -31.86 7.12
CA ARG A 218 10.71 -30.80 6.09
C ARG A 218 9.58 -30.92 5.08
N ILE A 219 9.37 -32.13 4.53
CA ILE A 219 8.26 -32.40 3.60
C ILE A 219 6.92 -32.17 4.28
N ALA A 220 6.70 -32.76 5.46
CA ALA A 220 5.41 -32.68 6.14
C ALA A 220 5.00 -31.23 6.44
N TYR A 221 5.94 -30.39 6.91
CA TYR A 221 5.69 -28.99 7.23
C TYR A 221 5.52 -28.13 5.97
N SER A 222 6.28 -28.42 4.91
CA SER A 222 6.13 -27.76 3.60
C SER A 222 4.75 -28.05 3.00
N LEU A 223 4.34 -29.32 2.96
CA LEU A 223 3.04 -29.73 2.45
C LEU A 223 1.91 -29.18 3.31
N ALA A 224 2.03 -29.22 4.63
CA ALA A 224 1.01 -28.67 5.52
C ALA A 224 0.80 -27.16 5.31
N GLY A 225 1.88 -26.39 5.24
CA GLY A 225 1.82 -24.96 4.93
C GLY A 225 1.20 -24.70 3.56
N ALA A 226 1.61 -25.46 2.53
CA ALA A 226 1.07 -25.32 1.19
C ALA A 226 -0.42 -25.64 1.11
N LEU A 227 -0.86 -26.73 1.75
CA LEU A 227 -2.27 -27.11 1.85
C LEU A 227 -3.08 -26.05 2.58
N GLY A 228 -2.54 -25.44 3.65
CA GLY A 228 -3.20 -24.33 4.33
C GLY A 228 -3.38 -23.12 3.41
N TRP A 229 -2.31 -22.67 2.75
CA TRP A 229 -2.37 -21.52 1.84
C TRP A 229 -3.35 -21.72 0.68
N VAL A 230 -3.33 -22.89 0.03
CA VAL A 230 -4.24 -23.24 -1.06
C VAL A 230 -5.67 -23.45 -0.52
N GLY A 231 -5.83 -24.06 0.65
CA GLY A 231 -7.14 -24.29 1.27
C GLY A 231 -7.85 -23.00 1.65
N GLY A 232 -7.12 -22.00 2.18
CA GLY A 232 -7.73 -20.72 2.58
C GLY A 232 -8.26 -19.90 1.41
N VAL A 233 -7.74 -20.10 0.19
CA VAL A 233 -8.28 -19.50 -1.04
C VAL A 233 -9.71 -19.98 -1.33
N LEU A 234 -10.07 -21.20 -0.93
CA LEU A 234 -11.43 -21.72 -1.10
C LEU A 234 -12.46 -21.01 -0.22
N VAL A 235 -12.01 -20.30 0.82
CA VAL A 235 -12.84 -19.50 1.74
C VAL A 235 -12.85 -18.01 1.34
N SER A 236 -12.39 -17.69 0.12
CA SER A 236 -12.53 -16.37 -0.48
C SER A 236 -14.00 -15.90 -0.50
N PRO A 237 -14.29 -14.59 -0.38
CA PRO A 237 -15.65 -14.06 -0.34
C PRO A 237 -16.52 -14.44 -1.56
N TYR A 238 -15.91 -14.77 -2.69
CA TYR A 238 -16.60 -15.17 -3.93
C TYR A 238 -16.27 -16.61 -4.37
N GLY A 239 -15.54 -17.36 -3.55
CA GLY A 239 -14.92 -18.62 -3.97
C GLY A 239 -13.80 -18.42 -5.00
N LEU A 240 -13.24 -19.54 -5.48
CA LEU A 240 -12.06 -19.53 -6.36
C LEU A 240 -12.38 -19.02 -7.77
N TRP A 241 -13.40 -19.58 -8.42
CA TRP A 241 -13.66 -19.33 -9.84
C TRP A 241 -14.05 -17.87 -10.11
N LEU A 242 -15.09 -17.39 -9.42
CA LEU A 242 -15.56 -16.02 -9.58
C LEU A 242 -14.50 -15.02 -9.12
N GLY A 243 -13.76 -15.30 -8.04
CA GLY A 243 -12.66 -14.45 -7.59
C GLY A 243 -11.53 -14.28 -8.61
N LEU A 244 -11.12 -15.38 -9.27
CA LEU A 244 -10.12 -15.35 -10.34
C LEU A 244 -10.66 -14.62 -11.57
N GLU A 245 -11.92 -14.85 -11.94
CA GLU A 245 -12.56 -14.14 -13.03
C GLU A 245 -12.58 -12.63 -12.78
N ARG A 246 -12.99 -12.19 -11.59
CA ARG A 246 -12.99 -10.75 -11.23
C ARG A 246 -11.58 -10.16 -11.25
N SER A 247 -10.58 -10.89 -10.75
CA SER A 247 -9.18 -10.46 -10.81
C SER A 247 -8.68 -10.27 -12.25
N ARG A 248 -9.08 -11.17 -13.17
CA ARG A 248 -8.78 -11.05 -14.60
C ARG A 248 -9.47 -9.85 -15.23
N VAL A 249 -10.75 -9.63 -14.96
CA VAL A 249 -11.52 -8.50 -15.49
C VAL A 249 -10.89 -7.16 -15.09
N VAL A 250 -10.47 -7.01 -13.83
CA VAL A 250 -9.76 -5.81 -13.35
C VAL A 250 -8.51 -5.56 -14.20
N GLN A 251 -7.69 -6.59 -14.43
CA GLN A 251 -6.48 -6.48 -15.24
C GLN A 251 -6.80 -6.06 -16.69
N GLU A 252 -7.75 -6.73 -17.34
CA GLU A 252 -8.14 -6.46 -18.73
C GLU A 252 -8.68 -5.04 -18.93
N VAL A 253 -9.51 -4.57 -17.98
CA VAL A 253 -10.07 -3.21 -18.02
C VAL A 253 -8.99 -2.16 -17.79
N CYS A 254 -8.14 -2.36 -16.79
CA CYS A 254 -7.18 -1.34 -16.38
C CYS A 254 -5.91 -1.28 -17.25
N ALA A 255 -5.54 -2.37 -17.92
CA ALA A 255 -4.30 -2.48 -18.69
C ALA A 255 -4.16 -1.31 -19.69
N GLY A 256 -3.05 -0.58 -19.56
CA GLY A 256 -2.73 0.56 -20.44
C GLY A 256 -3.63 1.80 -20.25
N LEU A 257 -4.58 1.82 -19.31
CA LEU A 257 -5.48 2.96 -19.08
C LEU A 257 -5.33 3.57 -17.69
N ILE A 258 -5.20 2.73 -16.67
CA ILE A 258 -4.98 3.16 -15.30
C ILE A 258 -3.48 3.14 -15.07
N LEU A 259 -2.93 4.26 -14.60
CA LEU A 259 -1.49 4.50 -14.45
C LEU A 259 -0.75 3.30 -13.84
N GLU A 260 -1.29 2.70 -12.78
CA GLU A 260 -0.69 1.54 -12.08
C GLU A 260 -0.51 0.29 -12.96
N TRP A 261 -1.34 0.13 -13.98
CA TRP A 261 -1.35 -0.98 -14.92
C TRP A 261 -0.66 -0.63 -16.25
N THR A 262 0.06 0.49 -16.29
CA THR A 262 0.91 0.87 -17.42
C THR A 262 2.35 0.43 -17.17
N THR A 263 3.08 0.20 -18.26
CA THR A 263 4.52 -0.04 -18.20
C THR A 263 5.27 1.26 -17.89
N PRO A 264 6.36 1.21 -17.11
CA PRO A 264 7.22 2.37 -16.91
C PRO A 264 7.88 2.91 -18.20
N PHE A 265 7.81 2.18 -19.32
CA PHE A 265 8.38 2.59 -20.60
C PHE A 265 7.42 3.40 -21.49
N SER A 266 6.26 3.80 -20.97
CA SER A 266 5.34 4.69 -21.70
C SER A 266 5.93 6.10 -21.87
N THR A 267 5.57 6.78 -22.96
CA THR A 267 6.17 8.05 -23.38
C THR A 267 5.85 9.23 -22.46
N GLU A 268 4.83 9.11 -21.61
CA GLU A 268 4.29 10.21 -20.79
C GLU A 268 4.46 9.99 -19.29
N ILE A 269 5.37 9.09 -18.88
CA ILE A 269 5.49 8.74 -17.46
C ILE A 269 6.23 9.80 -16.63
N SER A 270 5.68 10.11 -15.45
CA SER A 270 6.34 10.97 -14.47
C SER A 270 7.71 10.43 -14.04
N LYS A 271 8.67 11.33 -13.86
CA LYS A 271 10.03 11.03 -13.34
C LYS A 271 10.00 10.29 -11.99
N ALA A 272 8.94 10.46 -11.20
CA ALA A 272 8.79 9.77 -9.92
C ALA A 272 8.71 8.24 -10.10
N PHE A 273 8.09 7.76 -11.17
CA PHE A 273 8.01 6.32 -11.45
C PHE A 273 9.33 5.74 -11.94
N TRP A 274 10.13 6.51 -12.68
CA TRP A 274 11.50 6.11 -13.00
C TRP A 274 12.38 5.95 -11.75
N LEU A 275 12.20 6.83 -10.76
CA LEU A 275 12.84 6.67 -9.46
C LEU A 275 12.38 5.39 -8.76
N MET A 276 11.08 5.06 -8.81
CA MET A 276 10.55 3.79 -8.28
C MET A 276 11.15 2.57 -8.99
N VAL A 277 11.23 2.57 -10.32
CA VAL A 277 11.85 1.48 -11.12
C VAL A 277 13.30 1.29 -10.71
N LEU A 278 14.07 2.37 -10.67
CA LEU A 278 15.48 2.33 -10.30
C LEU A 278 15.65 1.79 -8.87
N ALA A 279 14.86 2.30 -7.92
CA ALA A 279 14.94 1.87 -6.53
C ALA A 279 14.55 0.40 -6.36
N ALA A 280 13.46 -0.05 -6.98
CA ALA A 280 12.99 -1.43 -6.89
C ALA A 280 14.00 -2.41 -7.51
N THR A 281 14.53 -2.06 -8.69
CA THR A 281 15.55 -2.85 -9.39
C THR A 281 16.84 -2.91 -8.57
N LEU A 282 17.30 -1.76 -8.04
CA LEU A 282 18.49 -1.71 -7.20
C LEU A 282 18.31 -2.52 -5.91
N ALA A 283 17.17 -2.39 -5.23
CA ALA A 283 16.85 -3.17 -4.04
C ALA A 283 16.87 -4.68 -4.34
N ALA A 284 16.23 -5.11 -5.42
CA ALA A 284 16.23 -6.51 -5.85
C ALA A 284 17.65 -7.03 -6.13
N VAL A 285 18.44 -6.29 -6.91
CA VAL A 285 19.84 -6.65 -7.24
C VAL A 285 20.71 -6.72 -5.99
N VAL A 286 20.63 -5.72 -5.11
CA VAL A 286 21.44 -5.63 -3.89
C VAL A 286 21.08 -6.73 -2.90
N VAL A 287 19.79 -7.00 -2.67
CA VAL A 287 19.33 -8.10 -1.80
C VAL A 287 19.75 -9.45 -2.37
N THR A 288 19.59 -9.65 -3.68
CA THR A 288 19.99 -10.90 -4.35
C THR A 288 21.50 -11.10 -4.27
N GLY A 289 22.28 -10.08 -4.58
CA GLY A 289 23.74 -10.11 -4.49
C GLY A 289 24.22 -10.40 -3.07
N TRP A 290 23.55 -9.83 -2.06
CA TRP A 290 23.83 -10.14 -0.66
C TRP A 290 23.55 -11.59 -0.31
N LEU A 291 22.38 -12.13 -0.70
CA LEU A 291 22.03 -13.54 -0.49
C LEU A 291 23.03 -14.49 -1.17
N VAL A 292 23.41 -14.20 -2.42
CA VAL A 292 24.42 -14.98 -3.16
C VAL A 292 25.78 -14.90 -2.47
N HIS A 293 26.16 -13.73 -1.94
CA HIS A 293 27.40 -13.58 -1.18
C HIS A 293 27.38 -14.44 0.08
N GLN A 294 26.32 -14.36 0.90
CA GLN A 294 26.16 -15.14 2.13
C GLN A 294 26.20 -16.65 1.86
N TRP A 295 25.51 -17.09 0.80
CA TRP A 295 25.52 -18.48 0.32
C TRP A 295 26.94 -18.93 -0.04
N ARG A 296 27.66 -18.15 -0.87
CA ARG A 296 29.04 -18.47 -1.28
C ARG A 296 30.03 -18.45 -0.12
N SER A 297 29.82 -17.58 0.87
CA SER A 297 30.65 -17.51 2.08
C SER A 297 30.33 -18.60 3.11
N ARG A 298 29.36 -19.49 2.84
CA ARG A 298 28.88 -20.53 3.77
C ARG A 298 28.38 -19.95 5.12
N GLN A 299 27.83 -18.74 5.09
CA GLN A 299 27.27 -18.06 6.27
C GLN A 299 25.73 -18.12 6.24
N TRP A 300 25.17 -19.25 5.80
CA TRP A 300 23.73 -19.40 5.70
C TRP A 300 23.13 -19.81 7.04
N GLY A 301 22.25 -18.98 7.58
CA GLY A 301 21.49 -19.27 8.79
C GLY A 301 20.03 -18.90 8.66
N SER A 302 19.34 -18.88 9.80
CA SER A 302 17.90 -18.58 9.84
C SER A 302 17.55 -17.12 9.49
N ALA A 303 18.52 -16.20 9.59
CA ALA A 303 18.36 -14.83 9.12
C ALA A 303 18.35 -14.77 7.58
N GLU A 304 19.29 -15.46 6.94
CA GLU A 304 19.38 -15.58 5.47
C GLU A 304 18.15 -16.26 4.88
N THR A 305 17.63 -17.31 5.52
CA THR A 305 16.37 -17.94 5.12
C THR A 305 15.18 -16.95 5.16
N GLY A 306 15.12 -16.08 6.17
CA GLY A 306 14.08 -15.05 6.24
C GLY A 306 14.26 -13.93 5.21
N LEU A 307 15.49 -13.54 4.90
CA LEU A 307 15.79 -12.63 3.79
C LEU A 307 15.39 -13.24 2.45
N LEU A 308 15.70 -14.52 2.23
CA LEU A 308 15.26 -15.26 1.04
C LEU A 308 13.74 -15.28 0.94
N ALA A 309 13.02 -15.51 2.03
CA ALA A 309 11.55 -15.49 2.03
C ALA A 309 10.98 -14.15 1.54
N THR A 310 11.54 -13.00 1.98
CA THR A 310 11.14 -11.69 1.45
C THR A 310 11.55 -11.51 -0.02
N ALA A 311 12.73 -12.01 -0.43
CA ALA A 311 13.23 -11.90 -1.79
C ALA A 311 12.42 -12.72 -2.80
N LEU A 312 11.92 -13.89 -2.40
CA LEU A 312 11.07 -14.75 -3.23
C LEU A 312 9.74 -14.09 -3.64
N ILE A 313 9.33 -13.03 -2.95
CA ILE A 313 8.14 -12.23 -3.28
C ILE A 313 8.57 -10.92 -3.94
N GLY A 314 9.51 -10.21 -3.31
CA GLY A 314 9.91 -8.88 -3.71
C GLY A 314 10.68 -8.82 -5.02
N VAL A 315 11.56 -9.78 -5.31
CA VAL A 315 12.35 -9.80 -6.56
C VAL A 315 11.47 -10.08 -7.78
N PRO A 316 10.58 -11.09 -7.78
CA PRO A 316 9.61 -11.26 -8.87
C PRO A 316 8.69 -10.05 -9.05
N SER A 317 8.28 -9.41 -7.94
CA SER A 317 7.47 -8.18 -8.01
C SER A 317 8.25 -7.02 -8.65
N ALA A 318 9.54 -6.87 -8.35
CA ALA A 318 10.39 -5.85 -8.97
C ALA A 318 10.48 -6.08 -10.48
N PHE A 319 10.63 -7.34 -10.91
CA PHE A 319 10.64 -7.72 -12.32
C PHE A 319 9.28 -7.47 -13.00
N ALA A 320 8.18 -7.90 -12.38
CA ALA A 320 6.83 -7.61 -12.86
C ALA A 320 6.55 -6.10 -12.97
N GLY A 321 7.22 -5.30 -12.12
CA GLY A 321 7.20 -3.84 -12.14
C GLY A 321 7.64 -3.20 -13.46
N TRP A 322 8.42 -3.92 -14.27
CA TRP A 322 8.82 -3.47 -15.61
C TRP A 322 7.68 -3.56 -16.64
N PHE A 323 6.63 -4.31 -16.31
CA PHE A 323 5.43 -4.47 -17.14
C PHE A 323 4.24 -3.70 -16.59
N ALA A 324 4.14 -3.58 -15.25
CA ALA A 324 3.11 -2.77 -14.60
C ALA A 324 3.64 -2.10 -13.32
N ILE A 325 3.54 -0.77 -13.26
CA ILE A 325 4.05 0.07 -12.16
C ILE A 325 3.58 -0.41 -10.77
N ARG A 326 2.37 -0.95 -10.66
CA ARG A 326 1.79 -1.45 -9.40
C ARG A 326 2.71 -2.38 -8.63
N PHE A 327 3.43 -3.26 -9.32
CA PHE A 327 4.30 -4.24 -8.68
C PHE A 327 5.59 -3.63 -8.12
N LEU A 328 5.99 -2.42 -8.54
CA LEU A 328 7.14 -1.72 -8.00
C LEU A 328 6.92 -1.35 -6.52
N GLY A 329 5.71 -0.92 -6.16
CA GLY A 329 5.34 -0.65 -4.76
C GLY A 329 5.42 -1.91 -3.92
N ILE A 330 4.79 -3.00 -4.39
CA ILE A 330 4.82 -4.30 -3.71
C ILE A 330 6.27 -4.74 -3.48
N ALA A 331 7.12 -4.63 -4.51
CA ALA A 331 8.54 -4.98 -4.41
C ALA A 331 9.26 -4.18 -3.33
N LEU A 332 9.13 -2.85 -3.36
CA LEU A 332 9.80 -1.96 -2.42
C LEU A 332 9.32 -2.17 -0.98
N LEU A 333 8.01 -2.35 -0.79
CA LEU A 333 7.41 -2.51 0.52
C LEU A 333 7.74 -3.88 1.14
N ILE A 334 7.83 -4.94 0.33
CA ILE A 334 8.21 -6.28 0.77
C ILE A 334 9.72 -6.43 0.97
N LEU A 335 10.55 -5.77 0.16
CA LEU A 335 12.01 -5.81 0.29
C LEU A 335 12.55 -4.86 1.37
N ALA A 336 11.76 -3.93 1.90
CA ALA A 336 12.22 -2.96 2.90
C ALA A 336 12.97 -3.60 4.11
N PRO A 337 12.50 -4.72 4.71
CA PRO A 337 13.24 -5.39 5.79
C PRO A 337 14.59 -5.96 5.33
N ALA A 338 14.65 -6.50 4.11
CA ALA A 338 15.89 -7.05 3.55
C ALA A 338 16.90 -5.94 3.24
N VAL A 339 16.45 -4.84 2.64
CA VAL A 339 17.28 -3.65 2.40
C VAL A 339 17.86 -3.13 3.72
N ALA A 340 17.07 -3.08 4.80
CA ALA A 340 17.53 -2.71 6.13
C ALA A 340 18.67 -3.62 6.66
N VAL A 341 18.60 -4.93 6.42
CA VAL A 341 19.68 -5.86 6.79
C VAL A 341 20.93 -5.62 5.93
N VAL A 342 20.77 -5.43 4.61
CA VAL A 342 21.90 -5.17 3.71
C VAL A 342 22.61 -3.85 4.07
N VAL A 343 21.85 -2.79 4.37
CA VAL A 343 22.42 -1.51 4.83
C VAL A 343 23.17 -1.70 6.15
N THR A 344 22.64 -2.49 7.08
CA THR A 344 23.34 -2.83 8.33
C THR A 344 24.67 -3.53 8.05
N GLY A 345 24.65 -4.58 7.22
CA GLY A 345 25.84 -5.35 6.85
C GLY A 345 26.89 -4.51 6.12
N GLY A 346 26.47 -3.66 5.19
CA GLY A 346 27.34 -2.72 4.47
C GLY A 346 28.02 -1.72 5.40
N LEU A 347 27.27 -1.12 6.32
CA LEU A 347 27.82 -0.20 7.32
C LEU A 347 28.78 -0.90 8.29
N ASP A 348 28.52 -2.15 8.64
CA ASP A 348 29.43 -2.93 9.49
C ASP A 348 30.71 -3.35 8.75
N GLY A 349 30.61 -3.67 7.45
CA GLY A 349 31.77 -3.83 6.57
C GLY A 349 32.61 -2.56 6.49
N LEU A 350 31.96 -1.40 6.29
CA LEU A 350 32.62 -0.11 6.30
C LEU A 350 33.31 0.15 7.65
N ARG A 351 32.60 0.00 8.77
CA ARG A 351 33.21 0.19 10.10
C ARG A 351 34.44 -0.69 10.32
N ARG A 352 34.40 -1.96 9.91
CA ARG A 352 35.55 -2.87 10.00
C ARG A 352 36.74 -2.37 9.19
N ARG A 353 36.53 -1.87 7.96
CA ARG A 353 37.58 -1.30 7.11
C ARG A 353 38.25 -0.06 7.72
N TRP A 354 37.53 0.68 8.56
CA TRP A 354 38.03 1.89 9.22
C TRP A 354 38.56 1.65 10.65
N ARG A 355 38.49 0.41 11.16
CA ARG A 355 39.14 0.06 12.44
C ARG A 355 40.65 0.25 12.31
N GLY A 356 41.24 1.02 13.21
CA GLY A 356 42.69 1.32 13.23
C GLY A 356 43.12 2.56 12.45
N ARG A 357 42.20 3.26 11.74
CA ARG A 357 42.52 4.55 11.09
C ARG A 357 42.38 5.72 12.09
N PRO A 358 43.14 6.82 11.91
CA PRO A 358 43.03 8.00 12.78
C PRO A 358 41.61 8.55 12.82
N VAL A 359 41.26 9.19 13.94
CA VAL A 359 39.93 9.78 14.14
C VAL A 359 39.68 10.81 13.05
N SER A 360 38.63 10.59 12.26
CA SER A 360 38.21 11.47 11.18
C SER A 360 36.70 11.73 11.28
N ARG A 361 36.21 12.79 10.63
CA ARG A 361 34.77 13.09 10.55
C ARG A 361 33.97 11.90 10.00
N TRP A 362 34.55 11.13 9.09
CA TRP A 362 33.96 9.90 8.55
C TRP A 362 33.72 8.82 9.62
N ARG A 363 34.59 8.72 10.62
CA ARG A 363 34.38 7.81 11.76
C ARG A 363 33.19 8.25 12.60
N GLU A 364 33.02 9.55 12.81
CA GLU A 364 31.87 10.12 13.52
C GLU A 364 30.56 9.92 12.74
N TYR A 365 30.54 10.17 11.44
CA TYR A 365 29.39 9.92 10.56
C TYR A 365 29.04 8.44 10.43
N SER A 366 30.01 7.53 10.61
CA SER A 366 29.74 6.09 10.69
C SER A 366 29.22 5.65 12.07
N SER A 367 29.24 6.54 13.08
CA SER A 367 28.81 6.25 14.45
C SER A 367 27.31 6.48 14.64
N GLY A 368 26.67 5.68 15.49
CA GLY A 368 25.24 5.89 15.81
C GLY A 368 24.98 7.14 16.63
N ALA A 369 25.98 7.66 17.37
CA ALA A 369 25.78 8.78 18.29
C ALA A 369 25.44 10.09 17.56
N PHE A 370 26.08 10.34 16.42
CA PHE A 370 25.77 11.49 15.56
C PHE A 370 24.34 11.41 15.02
N TRP A 371 24.00 10.28 14.38
CA TRP A 371 22.69 10.09 13.75
C TRP A 371 21.53 10.10 14.74
N ARG A 372 21.71 9.64 16.00
CA ARG A 372 20.68 9.80 17.04
C ARG A 372 20.28 11.25 17.26
N VAL A 373 21.27 12.14 17.36
CA VAL A 373 21.03 13.56 17.57
C VAL A 373 20.37 14.16 16.33
N VAL A 374 20.86 13.83 15.13
CA VAL A 374 20.26 14.29 13.87
C VAL A 374 18.80 13.85 13.77
N THR A 375 18.49 12.56 13.92
CA THR A 375 17.13 12.04 13.84
C THR A 375 16.20 12.64 14.91
N ALA A 376 16.69 12.82 16.14
CA ALA A 376 15.91 13.47 17.21
C ALA A 376 15.61 14.94 16.88
N ILE A 377 16.59 15.69 16.39
CA ILE A 377 16.40 17.08 15.95
C ILE A 377 15.44 17.13 14.76
N THR A 378 15.57 16.23 13.78
CA THR A 378 14.65 16.14 12.64
C THR A 378 13.21 15.96 13.10
N LEU A 379 12.95 15.08 14.08
CA LEU A 379 11.59 14.93 14.62
C LEU A 379 11.06 16.20 15.26
N VAL A 380 11.89 16.90 16.04
CA VAL A 380 11.49 18.16 16.68
C VAL A 380 11.22 19.23 15.63
N VAL A 381 12.11 19.42 14.66
CA VAL A 381 11.99 20.43 13.61
C VAL A 381 10.78 20.16 12.70
N LEU A 382 10.49 18.89 12.38
CA LEU A 382 9.36 18.52 11.54
C LEU A 382 8.02 18.42 12.32
N SER A 383 8.03 18.49 13.65
CA SER A 383 6.82 18.33 14.48
C SER A 383 5.70 19.34 14.18
N PRO A 384 5.95 20.62 13.83
CA PRO A 384 4.87 21.52 13.44
C PRO A 384 4.21 21.11 12.12
N GLY A 385 5.00 20.66 11.14
CA GLY A 385 4.49 20.13 9.87
C GLY A 385 3.70 18.83 10.07
N LEU A 386 4.16 17.96 10.97
CA LEU A 386 3.42 16.77 11.39
C LEU A 386 2.07 17.16 12.00
N ALA A 387 2.04 18.10 12.95
CA ALA A 387 0.80 18.56 13.58
C ALA A 387 -0.18 19.14 12.56
N TYR A 388 0.31 19.92 11.60
CA TYR A 388 -0.50 20.44 10.49
C TYR A 388 -1.09 19.32 9.62
N LEU A 389 -0.29 18.31 9.25
CA LEU A 389 -0.76 17.19 8.43
C LEU A 389 -1.77 16.32 9.19
N VAL A 390 -1.51 16.02 10.47
CA VAL A 390 -2.46 15.30 11.34
C VAL A 390 -3.77 16.09 11.47
N ALA A 391 -3.71 17.42 11.57
CA ALA A 391 -4.89 18.27 11.62
C ALA A 391 -5.70 18.27 10.32
N GLN A 392 -5.20 17.74 9.20
CA GLN A 392 -6.00 17.49 8.00
C GLN A 392 -6.89 16.23 8.12
N HIS A 393 -6.55 15.31 9.04
CA HIS A 393 -7.35 14.16 9.46
C HIS A 393 -8.05 13.40 8.32
N SER A 394 -7.34 13.19 7.20
CA SER A 394 -7.81 12.47 6.01
C SER A 394 -9.01 13.08 5.28
N VAL A 395 -9.38 14.33 5.58
CA VAL A 395 -10.43 15.05 4.85
C VAL A 395 -9.97 15.28 3.40
N PRO A 396 -10.77 14.91 2.38
CA PRO A 396 -10.42 15.18 0.99
C PRO A 396 -10.35 16.70 0.75
N ALA A 397 -9.45 17.14 -0.12
CA ALA A 397 -9.16 18.56 -0.31
C ALA A 397 -10.37 19.30 -0.90
N GLU A 398 -11.21 18.58 -1.64
CA GLU A 398 -12.44 19.02 -2.26
C GLU A 398 -13.65 19.04 -1.30
N ALA A 399 -13.53 18.56 -0.04
CA ALA A 399 -14.66 18.40 0.88
C ALA A 399 -15.46 19.69 1.10
N GLY A 400 -14.77 20.83 1.23
CA GLY A 400 -15.40 22.15 1.39
C GLY A 400 -16.28 22.52 0.21
N LEU A 401 -15.84 22.19 -1.02
CA LEU A 401 -16.61 22.40 -2.24
C LEU A 401 -17.76 21.39 -2.39
N LEU A 402 -17.53 20.12 -2.09
CA LEU A 402 -18.56 19.06 -2.15
C LEU A 402 -19.74 19.35 -1.22
N SER A 403 -19.51 20.02 -0.09
CA SER A 403 -20.58 20.46 0.81
C SER A 403 -21.55 21.45 0.17
N LYS A 404 -21.14 22.15 -0.90
CA LYS A 404 -21.94 23.16 -1.62
C LYS A 404 -22.71 22.58 -2.82
N LEU A 405 -22.59 21.29 -3.09
CA LEU A 405 -23.32 20.65 -4.19
C LEU A 405 -24.85 20.72 -3.95
N PRO A 406 -25.67 20.99 -4.98
CA PRO A 406 -27.12 20.89 -4.85
C PRO A 406 -27.56 19.47 -4.47
N THR A 407 -28.69 19.34 -3.77
CA THR A 407 -29.27 18.04 -3.42
C THR A 407 -29.64 17.26 -4.69
N ASN A 408 -29.39 15.96 -4.71
CA ASN A 408 -29.71 15.06 -5.83
C ASN A 408 -29.09 15.47 -7.19
N CYS A 409 -27.98 16.22 -7.17
CA CYS A 409 -27.32 16.60 -8.42
C CYS A 409 -26.64 15.38 -9.07
N ARG A 410 -26.57 15.41 -10.40
CA ARG A 410 -25.88 14.41 -11.23
C ARG A 410 -24.51 14.97 -11.55
N LEU A 411 -23.53 14.55 -10.74
CA LEU A 411 -22.18 15.08 -10.74
C LEU A 411 -21.36 14.47 -11.88
N PHE A 412 -20.82 15.34 -12.72
CA PHE A 412 -19.70 15.01 -13.59
C PHE A 412 -18.38 15.50 -12.95
N SER A 413 -17.43 14.60 -12.77
CA SER A 413 -16.12 14.85 -12.17
C SER A 413 -15.17 13.71 -12.52
N THR A 414 -13.89 13.82 -12.13
CA THR A 414 -12.96 12.69 -12.22
C THR A 414 -13.35 11.59 -11.23
N GLY A 415 -12.97 10.33 -11.51
CA GLY A 415 -13.25 9.21 -10.60
C GLY A 415 -12.74 9.45 -9.17
N ALA A 416 -11.61 10.15 -9.02
CA ALA A 416 -11.06 10.57 -7.74
C ALA A 416 -12.04 11.44 -6.92
N ILE A 417 -12.58 12.50 -7.53
CA ILE A 417 -13.55 13.40 -6.88
C ILE A 417 -14.89 12.67 -6.67
N GLY A 418 -15.32 11.86 -7.62
CA GLY A 418 -16.52 11.04 -7.51
C GLY A 418 -16.47 10.09 -6.31
N GLY A 419 -15.34 9.41 -6.09
CA GLY A 419 -15.13 8.52 -4.95
C GLY A 419 -15.21 9.22 -3.59
N ALA A 420 -14.71 10.46 -3.49
CA ALA A 420 -14.91 11.30 -2.31
C ALA A 420 -16.38 11.78 -2.17
N SER A 421 -17.02 12.11 -3.29
CA SER A 421 -18.39 12.62 -3.33
C SER A 421 -19.40 11.61 -2.81
N VAL A 422 -19.31 10.33 -3.20
CA VAL A 422 -20.25 9.29 -2.75
C VAL A 422 -20.18 9.02 -1.24
N LEU A 423 -19.06 9.36 -0.59
CA LEU A 423 -18.91 9.27 0.86
C LEU A 423 -19.50 10.49 1.58
N VAL A 424 -19.19 11.69 1.09
CA VAL A 424 -19.56 12.97 1.74
C VAL A 424 -20.99 13.40 1.43
N ARG A 425 -21.48 13.06 0.23
CA ARG A 425 -22.80 13.42 -0.29
C ARG A 425 -23.49 12.20 -0.91
N PRO A 426 -24.01 11.27 -0.08
CA PRO A 426 -24.69 10.07 -0.57
C PRO A 426 -25.96 10.35 -1.39
N ASP A 427 -26.49 11.57 -1.34
CA ASP A 427 -27.61 12.03 -2.16
C ASP A 427 -27.19 12.44 -3.59
N VAL A 428 -25.91 12.68 -3.83
CA VAL A 428 -25.37 13.06 -5.14
C VAL A 428 -24.97 11.81 -5.91
N LEU A 429 -25.52 11.64 -7.11
CA LEU A 429 -25.09 10.57 -8.01
C LEU A 429 -23.90 11.06 -8.84
N VAL A 430 -22.92 10.19 -9.07
CA VAL A 430 -21.71 10.53 -9.82
C VAL A 430 -21.69 9.89 -11.21
N TRP A 431 -20.94 10.46 -12.15
CA TRP A 431 -20.70 9.80 -13.44
C TRP A 431 -19.77 8.59 -13.25
N MET A 432 -18.68 8.78 -12.49
CA MET A 432 -17.72 7.73 -12.14
C MET A 432 -17.10 7.99 -10.75
N ASP A 433 -16.67 6.94 -10.05
CA ASP A 433 -16.07 7.03 -8.69
C ASP A 433 -14.77 6.24 -8.49
N GLY A 434 -14.14 5.78 -9.58
CA GLY A 434 -12.86 5.05 -9.50
C GLY A 434 -13.00 3.52 -9.47
N ARG A 435 -14.22 2.96 -9.38
CA ARG A 435 -14.48 1.51 -9.56
C ARG A 435 -14.31 1.06 -11.01
N ALA A 436 -13.08 1.10 -11.51
CA ALA A 436 -12.75 0.85 -12.93
C ALA A 436 -13.30 -0.48 -13.46
N ASP A 437 -13.22 -1.54 -12.67
CA ASP A 437 -13.72 -2.88 -13.00
C ASP A 437 -15.25 -2.99 -13.09
N PHE A 438 -15.98 -2.11 -12.40
CA PHE A 438 -17.43 -1.99 -12.56
C PHE A 438 -17.79 -1.27 -13.87
N TYR A 439 -17.23 -0.07 -14.08
CA TYR A 439 -17.56 0.75 -15.25
C TYR A 439 -17.10 0.10 -16.57
N GLY A 440 -16.02 -0.68 -16.51
CA GLY A 440 -15.44 -1.33 -17.67
C GLY A 440 -14.68 -0.36 -18.58
N ARG A 441 -13.93 -0.95 -19.51
CA ARG A 441 -12.97 -0.21 -20.35
C ARG A 441 -13.64 0.86 -21.22
N ALA A 442 -14.78 0.53 -21.83
CA ALA A 442 -15.47 1.41 -22.77
C ALA A 442 -15.96 2.69 -22.09
N HIS A 443 -16.54 2.58 -20.89
CA HIS A 443 -17.01 3.74 -20.14
C HIS A 443 -15.87 4.62 -19.63
N ILE A 444 -14.73 4.03 -19.23
CA ILE A 444 -13.54 4.81 -18.84
C ILE A 444 -12.99 5.60 -20.03
N LEU A 445 -12.94 5.00 -21.21
CA LEU A 445 -12.53 5.69 -22.44
C LEU A 445 -13.50 6.81 -22.82
N ASP A 446 -14.80 6.60 -22.64
CA ASP A 446 -15.81 7.64 -22.84
C ASP A 446 -15.61 8.80 -21.86
N ALA A 447 -15.33 8.51 -20.58
CA ALA A 447 -14.98 9.54 -19.60
C ALA A 447 -13.76 10.37 -20.04
N TYR A 448 -12.69 9.71 -20.51
CA TYR A 448 -11.51 10.41 -21.04
C TYR A 448 -11.82 11.25 -22.28
N ALA A 449 -12.76 10.84 -23.13
CA ALA A 449 -13.18 11.63 -24.29
C ALA A 449 -13.77 12.99 -23.88
N TYR A 450 -14.47 13.09 -22.74
CA TYR A 450 -14.90 14.37 -22.20
C TYR A 450 -13.72 15.22 -21.72
N PHE A 451 -12.82 14.65 -20.92
CA PHE A 451 -11.64 15.36 -20.40
C PHE A 451 -10.72 15.89 -21.50
N TRP A 452 -10.54 15.11 -22.57
CA TRP A 452 -9.75 15.48 -23.75
C TRP A 452 -10.53 16.28 -24.79
N GLN A 453 -11.81 16.59 -24.53
CA GLN A 453 -12.68 17.36 -25.43
C GLN A 453 -12.83 16.75 -26.82
N THR A 454 -12.77 15.43 -26.92
CA THR A 454 -13.06 14.67 -28.14
C THR A 454 -14.50 14.13 -28.16
N ALA A 455 -15.21 14.24 -27.04
CA ALA A 455 -16.64 13.92 -26.94
C ALA A 455 -17.51 14.97 -27.67
N PRO A 456 -18.71 14.59 -28.16
CA PRO A 456 -19.59 15.50 -28.90
C PRO A 456 -20.24 16.59 -28.02
N SER A 457 -20.17 16.45 -26.70
CA SER A 457 -20.70 17.41 -25.73
C SER A 457 -19.66 17.70 -24.66
N LEU A 458 -19.78 18.86 -24.03
CA LEU A 458 -18.79 19.35 -23.07
C LEU A 458 -18.71 18.50 -21.79
N VAL A 459 -19.86 17.99 -21.35
CA VAL A 459 -20.02 17.05 -20.23
C VAL A 459 -21.09 16.03 -20.62
N PRO A 460 -21.15 14.85 -19.98
CA PRO A 460 -22.10 13.82 -20.34
C PRO A 460 -23.56 14.33 -20.26
N PRO A 461 -24.41 13.98 -21.24
CA PRO A 461 -25.81 14.39 -21.23
C PRO A 461 -26.52 13.98 -19.93
N GLY A 462 -27.19 14.95 -19.29
CA GLY A 462 -27.87 14.73 -18.01
C GLY A 462 -27.07 15.13 -16.77
N ALA A 463 -25.82 15.57 -16.92
CA ALA A 463 -25.09 16.23 -15.83
C ALA A 463 -25.84 17.49 -15.37
N THR A 464 -25.95 17.69 -14.05
CA THR A 464 -26.58 18.88 -13.45
C THR A 464 -25.65 19.64 -12.50
N CYS A 465 -24.46 19.12 -12.27
CA CYS A 465 -23.39 19.78 -11.52
C CYS A 465 -22.04 19.25 -12.02
N VAL A 466 -21.01 20.10 -12.01
CA VAL A 466 -19.66 19.73 -12.44
C VAL A 466 -18.66 20.17 -11.39
N VAL A 467 -17.77 19.26 -10.98
CA VAL A 467 -16.63 19.59 -10.10
C VAL A 467 -15.34 19.08 -10.72
N LEU A 468 -14.39 19.98 -10.90
CA LEU A 468 -13.08 19.67 -11.48
C LEU A 468 -11.95 20.31 -10.68
N ASP A 469 -10.79 19.64 -10.68
CA ASP A 469 -9.53 20.22 -10.22
C ASP A 469 -8.85 20.93 -11.40
N SER A 470 -8.91 22.25 -11.41
CA SER A 470 -8.31 23.06 -12.49
C SER A 470 -6.78 23.00 -12.56
N SER A 471 -6.12 22.48 -11.51
CA SER A 471 -4.67 22.29 -11.50
C SER A 471 -4.23 21.00 -12.20
N ALA A 472 -5.10 19.98 -12.21
CA ALA A 472 -4.85 18.68 -12.83
C ALA A 472 -4.80 18.81 -14.36
N GLU A 473 -3.79 18.17 -14.97
CA GLU A 473 -3.53 18.24 -16.41
C GLU A 473 -4.75 17.81 -17.23
N ASP A 474 -5.33 16.66 -16.89
CA ASP A 474 -6.49 16.09 -17.58
C ASP A 474 -7.77 16.95 -17.45
N SER A 475 -7.87 17.79 -16.42
CA SER A 475 -9.06 18.61 -16.16
C SER A 475 -8.91 20.07 -16.61
N ARG A 476 -7.69 20.52 -16.92
CA ARG A 476 -7.42 21.93 -17.24
C ARG A 476 -8.14 22.38 -18.51
N ALA A 477 -8.07 21.56 -19.55
CA ALA A 477 -8.65 21.89 -20.85
C ALA A 477 -10.18 21.97 -20.77
N ILE A 478 -10.83 20.94 -20.22
CA ILE A 478 -12.29 20.93 -20.03
C ILE A 478 -12.77 22.03 -19.08
N SER A 479 -12.02 22.36 -18.01
CA SER A 479 -12.38 23.46 -17.10
C SER A 479 -12.45 24.80 -17.83
N ALA A 480 -11.48 25.08 -18.71
CA ALA A 480 -11.47 26.31 -19.51
C ALA A 480 -12.64 26.36 -20.49
N SER A 481 -13.00 25.22 -21.09
CA SER A 481 -14.13 25.13 -22.01
C SER A 481 -15.49 25.27 -21.31
N ILE A 482 -15.62 24.79 -20.06
CA ILE A 482 -16.80 25.03 -19.22
C ILE A 482 -16.93 26.50 -18.84
N ASP A 483 -15.82 27.16 -18.49
CA ASP A 483 -15.82 28.60 -18.21
C ASP A 483 -16.24 29.45 -19.42
N ALA A 484 -15.87 29.02 -20.63
CA ALA A 484 -16.24 29.71 -21.86
C ALA A 484 -17.66 29.40 -22.34
N SER A 485 -18.32 28.38 -21.76
CA SER A 485 -19.65 27.93 -22.18
C SER A 485 -20.75 28.79 -21.55
N PRO A 486 -21.72 29.29 -22.33
CA PRO A 486 -22.88 30.01 -21.77
C PRO A 486 -23.86 29.10 -21.02
N GLN A 487 -23.71 27.77 -21.11
CA GLN A 487 -24.60 26.81 -20.48
C GLN A 487 -24.28 26.59 -19.00
N TRP A 488 -23.07 26.94 -18.57
CA TRP A 488 -22.55 26.67 -17.23
C TRP A 488 -22.11 27.96 -16.57
N ARG A 489 -22.39 28.09 -15.27
CA ARG A 489 -21.91 29.20 -14.45
C ARG A 489 -21.06 28.66 -13.30
N LEU A 490 -19.90 29.27 -13.10
CA LEU A 490 -19.09 29.02 -11.92
C LEU A 490 -19.82 29.56 -10.69
N VAL A 491 -20.07 28.72 -9.70
CA VAL A 491 -20.79 29.12 -8.48
C VAL A 491 -19.92 29.11 -7.23
N ALA A 492 -18.84 28.33 -7.22
CA ALA A 492 -17.91 28.28 -6.10
C ALA A 492 -16.51 27.83 -6.55
N THR A 493 -15.52 28.23 -5.77
CA THR A 493 -14.13 27.79 -5.89
C THR A 493 -13.56 27.55 -4.49
N ASP A 494 -12.74 26.51 -4.37
CA ASP A 494 -12.02 26.17 -3.14
C ASP A 494 -10.63 25.62 -3.52
N GLY A 495 -9.59 26.44 -3.32
CA GLY A 495 -8.26 26.15 -3.86
C GLY A 495 -8.29 26.00 -5.39
N SER A 496 -7.85 24.85 -5.90
CA SER A 496 -7.88 24.52 -7.33
C SER A 496 -9.19 23.89 -7.79
N PHE A 497 -10.08 23.52 -6.86
CA PHE A 497 -11.35 22.89 -7.16
C PHE A 497 -12.42 23.93 -7.49
N ARG A 498 -13.20 23.66 -8.52
CA ARG A 498 -14.20 24.59 -9.05
C ARG A 498 -15.52 23.85 -9.26
N LEU A 499 -16.61 24.51 -8.91
CA LEU A 499 -17.98 23.99 -9.04
C LEU A 499 -18.75 24.84 -10.03
N TRP A 500 -19.29 24.18 -11.05
CA TRP A 500 -20.20 24.77 -12.03
C TRP A 500 -21.58 24.16 -11.92
N LEU A 501 -22.59 25.01 -12.12
CA LEU A 501 -23.99 24.64 -12.24
C LEU A 501 -24.54 25.15 -13.57
N PRO A 502 -25.67 24.62 -14.06
CA PRO A 502 -26.36 25.18 -15.21
C PRO A 502 -26.64 26.68 -15.01
N ALA A 503 -26.53 27.45 -16.09
CA ALA A 503 -26.75 28.90 -16.08
C ALA A 503 -28.23 29.31 -15.98
N ASN A 504 -29.15 28.34 -16.13
CA ASN A 504 -30.61 28.54 -16.16
C ASN A 504 -31.22 28.85 -14.79
#